data_AF-A0A1G0QZV4-F1
#
_entry.id   AF-A0A1G0QZV4-F1
#
_cell.length_a   1.000
_cell.length_b   1.000
_cell.length_c   1.000
_cell.angle_alpha   90.00
_cell.angle_beta   90.00
_cell.angle_gamma   90.00
#
_symmetry.space_group_name_H-M   'P 1'
#
loop_
_entity.id
_entity.type
_entity.pdbx_description
1 polymer ?
#
loop_
_entity_poly.entity_id
_entity_poly.type
_entity_poly.pdbx_seq_one_letter_code
_entity_poly.pdbx_strand_id
1 'polypeptide(L)'
;MHDICVPIPHFKDNEIAEVEIKIGDKRSSFNFRVESFSWEFSDSDFSEVPIEQKIAHLRNNIESYDKGWELVQIFTPPQGSKYIQVLFRQRKLKE
;
A
#
# COMPACT_ATOMS: atom_id res chain seq x y z
N MET A 1 22.64 -4.65 3.41
CA MET A 1 21.23 -5.06 3.31
C MET A 1 21.22 -6.39 2.61
N HIS A 2 20.62 -7.44 3.18
CA HIS A 2 20.46 -8.73 2.51
C HIS A 2 18.97 -8.85 2.17
N ASP A 3 18.62 -8.47 0.95
CA ASP A 3 17.23 -8.39 0.51
C ASP A 3 16.89 -9.60 -0.35
N ILE A 4 15.70 -10.17 -0.11
CA ILE A 4 15.10 -11.20 -0.97
C ILE A 4 13.91 -10.55 -1.66
N CYS A 5 14.00 -10.38 -2.97
CA CYS A 5 12.93 -9.83 -3.80
C CYS A 5 12.09 -10.98 -4.36
N VAL A 6 10.85 -11.10 -3.89
CA VAL A 6 9.88 -12.06 -4.44
C VAL A 6 8.94 -11.28 -5.36
N PRO A 7 8.91 -11.55 -6.68
CA PRO A 7 7.93 -10.94 -7.55
C PRO A 7 6.56 -11.51 -7.17
N ILE A 8 5.68 -10.65 -6.70
CA ILE A 8 4.33 -11.03 -6.37
C ILE A 8 3.45 -10.71 -7.59
N PRO A 9 2.65 -11.67 -8.14
CA PRO A 9 1.79 -11.43 -9.31
C PRO A 9 0.74 -10.36 -9.03
N HIS A 10 -0.10 -10.02 -10.01
CA HIS A 10 -1.14 -9.01 -9.78
C HIS A 10 -2.13 -9.50 -8.71
N PHE A 11 -2.13 -8.87 -7.53
CA PHE A 11 -3.12 -9.06 -6.49
C PHE A 11 -4.30 -8.14 -6.74
N LYS A 12 -5.51 -8.65 -6.51
CA LYS A 12 -6.73 -7.86 -6.47
C LYS A 12 -6.80 -7.09 -5.16
N ASP A 13 -7.65 -6.07 -5.14
CA ASP A 13 -7.95 -5.31 -3.94
C ASP A 13 -8.43 -6.27 -2.82
N ASN A 14 -7.92 -6.07 -1.60
CA ASN A 14 -8.17 -6.88 -0.39
C ASN A 14 -7.54 -8.28 -0.35
N GLU A 15 -6.66 -8.65 -1.29
CA GLU A 15 -5.87 -9.88 -1.17
C GLU A 15 -4.64 -9.66 -0.28
N ILE A 16 -4.36 -10.63 0.60
CA ILE A 16 -3.20 -10.63 1.49
C ILE A 16 -2.19 -11.66 0.95
N ALA A 17 -0.98 -11.19 0.66
CA ALA A 17 0.17 -12.04 0.35
C ALA A 17 0.94 -12.35 1.64
N GLU A 18 1.05 -13.63 1.98
CA GLU A 18 1.86 -14.11 3.10
C GLU A 18 3.20 -14.66 2.60
N VAL A 19 4.29 -14.26 3.24
CA VAL A 19 5.64 -14.75 2.97
C VAL A 19 6.23 -15.33 4.26
N GLU A 20 6.44 -16.65 4.28
CA GLU A 20 7.19 -17.33 5.35
C GLU A 20 8.66 -17.52 4.94
N ILE A 21 9.58 -17.03 5.77
CA ILE A 21 11.02 -17.19 5.58
C ILE A 21 11.57 -18.02 6.75
N LYS A 22 12.35 -19.05 6.43
CA LYS A 22 13.11 -19.85 7.40
C LYS A 22 14.60 -19.65 7.19
N ILE A 23 15.31 -19.19 8.22
CA ILE A 23 16.78 -19.04 8.23
C ILE A 23 17.33 -19.88 9.39
N GLY A 24 17.97 -21.01 9.06
CA GLY A 24 18.33 -22.01 10.08
C GLY A 24 17.08 -22.51 10.80
N ASP A 25 17.06 -22.40 12.14
CA ASP A 25 15.92 -22.79 12.97
C ASP A 25 14.91 -21.66 13.21
N LYS A 26 15.17 -20.44 12.73
CA LYS A 26 14.27 -19.30 12.91
C LYS A 26 13.29 -19.20 11.76
N ARG A 27 11.99 -19.22 12.08
CA ARG A 27 10.90 -18.90 11.15
C ARG A 27 10.41 -17.48 11.37
N SER A 28 10.04 -16.80 10.29
CA SER A 28 9.41 -15.49 10.32
C SER A 28 8.39 -15.42 9.21
N SER A 29 7.13 -15.20 9.58
CA SER A 29 6.08 -14.84 8.63
C SER A 29 5.98 -13.32 8.51
N PHE A 30 5.67 -12.86 7.31
CA PHE A 30 5.39 -11.48 6.95
C PHE A 30 4.13 -11.44 6.10
N ASN A 31 3.18 -10.60 6.49
CA ASN A 31 1.96 -10.37 5.73
C ASN A 31 2.04 -9.03 5.01
N PHE A 32 1.71 -9.05 3.73
CA PHE A 32 1.65 -7.89 2.86
C PHE A 32 0.27 -7.79 2.24
N ARG A 33 -0.21 -6.57 2.00
CA ARG A 33 -1.46 -6.33 1.27
C ARG A 33 -1.33 -5.11 0.37
N VAL A 34 -2.04 -5.13 -0.74
CA VAL A 34 -2.15 -3.99 -1.66
C VAL A 34 -3.55 -3.42 -1.55
N GLU A 35 -3.62 -2.11 -1.35
CA GLU A 35 -4.86 -1.37 -1.22
C GLU A 35 -4.97 -0.31 -2.30
N SER A 36 -6.16 -0.15 -2.85
CA SER A 36 -6.48 0.86 -3.86
C SER A 36 -7.22 2.03 -3.21
N PHE A 37 -6.60 3.20 -3.20
CA PHE A 37 -7.21 4.44 -2.72
C PHE A 37 -7.69 5.29 -3.87
N SER A 38 -8.81 5.99 -3.69
CA SER A 38 -9.30 6.97 -4.67
C SER A 38 -8.24 8.05 -4.91
N TRP A 39 -7.84 8.18 -6.17
CA TRP A 39 -6.90 9.20 -6.64
C TRP A 39 -7.61 10.34 -7.38
N GLU A 40 -8.81 10.07 -7.90
CA GLU A 40 -9.70 11.09 -8.45
C GLU A 40 -10.48 11.82 -7.36
N PHE A 41 -10.62 13.12 -7.56
CA PHE A 41 -11.63 13.98 -6.96
C PHE A 41 -12.63 14.22 -8.09
N SER A 42 -13.91 13.94 -7.86
CA SER A 42 -14.97 13.91 -8.88
C SER A 42 -14.84 14.98 -9.96
N ASP A 43 -14.91 14.56 -11.23
CA ASP A 43 -14.88 15.37 -12.46
C ASP A 43 -15.96 16.48 -12.57
N SER A 44 -16.81 16.66 -11.56
CA SER A 44 -17.93 17.61 -11.61
C SER A 44 -17.59 19.00 -11.10
N ASP A 45 -16.45 19.22 -10.44
CA ASP A 45 -16.13 20.52 -9.86
C ASP A 45 -14.65 20.86 -10.08
N PHE A 46 -14.45 21.71 -11.09
CA PHE A 46 -13.27 22.53 -11.35
C PHE A 46 -12.04 21.80 -11.89
N SER A 47 -11.61 22.33 -13.04
CA SER A 47 -10.24 22.30 -13.53
C SER A 47 -9.21 22.31 -12.38
N GLU A 48 -8.33 21.31 -12.38
CA GLU A 48 -7.06 21.30 -11.67
C GLU A 48 -7.14 21.40 -10.14
N VAL A 49 -7.63 20.33 -9.48
CA VAL A 49 -7.30 20.12 -8.05
C VAL A 49 -5.78 20.09 -7.91
N PRO A 50 -5.17 21.00 -7.12
CA PRO A 50 -3.73 21.06 -6.93
C PRO A 50 -3.17 19.73 -6.41
N ILE A 51 -1.99 19.35 -6.89
CA ILE A 51 -1.33 18.08 -6.52
C ILE A 51 -1.18 17.96 -5.00
N GLU A 52 -0.95 19.08 -4.32
CA GLU A 52 -0.82 19.17 -2.87
C GLU A 52 -2.08 18.68 -2.15
N GLN A 53 -3.27 19.02 -2.67
CA GLN A 53 -4.54 18.59 -2.10
C GLN A 53 -4.75 17.09 -2.31
N LYS A 54 -4.34 16.56 -3.46
CA LYS A 54 -4.39 15.12 -3.73
C LYS A 54 -3.48 14.33 -2.79
N ILE A 55 -2.26 14.83 -2.57
CA ILE A 55 -1.31 14.24 -1.61
C ILE A 55 -1.88 14.31 -0.19
N ALA A 56 -2.47 15.43 0.20
CA ALA A 56 -3.06 15.58 1.53
C ALA A 56 -4.21 14.59 1.76
N HIS A 57 -5.08 14.40 0.79
CA HIS A 57 -6.17 13.41 0.87
C HIS A 57 -5.65 11.97 0.93
N LEU A 58 -4.69 11.61 0.08
CA LEU A 58 -4.06 10.29 0.14
C LEU A 58 -3.42 10.04 1.50
N ARG A 59 -2.70 11.03 2.03
CA ARG A 59 -2.08 10.96 3.35
C ARG A 59 -3.13 10.71 4.44
N ASN A 60 -4.22 11.47 4.44
CA ASN A 60 -5.29 11.30 5.41
C ASN A 60 -5.94 9.90 5.31
N ASN A 61 -6.13 9.38 4.09
CA ASN A 61 -6.67 8.04 3.89
C ASN A 61 -5.71 6.95 4.41
N ILE A 62 -4.41 7.07 4.15
CA ILE A 62 -3.40 6.14 4.65
C ILE A 62 -3.31 6.20 6.18
N GLU A 63 -3.30 7.39 6.77
CA GLU A 63 -3.21 7.58 8.23
C GLU A 63 -4.45 7.08 8.97
N SER A 64 -5.63 7.16 8.34
CA SER A 64 -6.91 6.71 8.91
C SER A 64 -7.24 5.23 8.66
N TYR A 65 -6.47 4.56 7.81
CA TYR A 65 -6.77 3.21 7.33
C TYR A 65 -6.73 2.13 8.42
N ASP A 66 -5.56 1.66 8.83
CA ASP A 66 -5.42 0.58 9.82
C ASP A 66 -4.07 0.66 10.53
N LYS A 67 -4.11 0.87 11.85
CA LYS A 67 -2.92 1.01 12.69
C LYS A 67 -2.10 -0.26 12.82
N GLY A 68 -2.71 -1.43 12.59
CA GLY A 68 -2.04 -2.73 12.57
C GLY A 68 -1.13 -2.92 11.37
N TRP A 69 -1.17 -2.01 10.40
CA TRP A 69 -0.40 -2.08 9.17
C TRP A 69 0.52 -0.87 9.02
N GLU A 70 1.61 -1.07 8.29
CA GLU A 70 2.66 -0.11 8.07
C GLU A 70 2.81 0.13 6.57
N LEU A 71 2.83 1.40 6.17
CA LEU A 71 3.08 1.80 4.79
C LEU A 71 4.49 1.38 4.38
N VAL A 72 4.59 0.60 3.29
CA VAL A 72 5.87 0.19 2.69
C VAL A 72 6.16 1.00 1.44
N GLN A 73 5.19 1.09 0.53
CA GLN A 73 5.38 1.73 -0.76
C GLN A 73 4.06 2.27 -1.32
N ILE A 74 4.13 3.43 -1.96
CA ILE A 74 3.04 3.97 -2.79
C ILE A 74 3.46 3.77 -4.25
N PHE A 75 2.63 3.11 -5.05
CA PHE A 75 2.92 2.90 -6.47
C PHE A 75 2.60 4.17 -7.26
N THR A 76 3.34 4.40 -8.35
CA THR A 76 3.05 5.50 -9.27
C THR A 76 1.74 5.20 -9.99
N PRO A 77 0.72 6.08 -9.87
CA PRO A 77 -0.54 5.87 -10.59
C PRO A 77 -0.28 6.03 -12.10
N PRO A 78 -0.82 5.13 -12.95
CA PRO A 78 -0.82 5.32 -14.39
C PRO A 78 -1.50 6.64 -14.79
N GLN A 79 -1.15 7.20 -15.95
CA GLN A 79 -1.86 8.37 -16.49
C GLN A 79 -3.37 8.07 -16.61
N GLY A 80 -4.21 8.95 -16.04
CA GLY A 80 -5.66 8.78 -16.04
C GLY A 80 -6.19 7.71 -15.08
N SER A 81 -5.37 7.21 -14.14
CA SER A 81 -5.84 6.23 -13.14
C SER A 81 -6.75 6.88 -12.10
N LYS A 82 -7.92 6.27 -11.87
CA LYS A 82 -8.88 6.66 -10.83
C LYS A 82 -8.40 6.29 -9.42
N TYR A 83 -7.47 5.34 -9.34
CA TYR A 83 -6.99 4.77 -8.08
C TYR A 83 -5.47 4.78 -8.03
N ILE A 84 -4.93 4.87 -6.81
CA ILE A 84 -3.52 4.70 -6.52
C ILE A 84 -3.35 3.48 -5.61
N GLN A 85 -2.40 2.62 -5.96
CA GLN A 85 -2.10 1.42 -5.20
C GLN A 85 -1.06 1.72 -4.11
N VAL A 86 -1.27 1.12 -2.95
CA VAL A 86 -0.40 1.28 -1.78
C VAL A 86 -0.12 -0.10 -1.19
N LEU A 87 1.16 -0.41 -0.99
CA LEU A 87 1.64 -1.62 -0.34
C LEU A 87 1.77 -1.37 1.16
N PHE A 88 1.13 -2.24 1.94
CA PHE A 88 1.29 -2.31 3.38
C PHE A 88 1.93 -3.62 3.82
N ARG A 89 2.63 -3.57 4.94
CA ARG A 89 3.09 -4.74 5.70
C ARG A 89 2.40 -4.74 7.05
N GLN A 90 1.96 -5.90 7.51
CA GLN A 90 1.41 -6.03 8.85
C GLN A 90 2.52 -5.75 9.88
N ARG A 91 2.22 -4.90 10.87
CA ARG A 91 3.13 -4.68 12.00
C ARG A 91 3.27 -5.99 12.76
N LYS A 92 4.51 -6.41 13.01
CA LYS A 92 4.74 -7.42 14.04
C LYS A 92 4.42 -6.77 15.38
N LEU A 93 3.51 -7.37 16.15
CA LEU A 93 3.40 -7.04 17.57
C LEU A 93 4.80 -7.23 18.15
N LYS A 94 5.37 -6.17 18.75
CA LYS A 94 6.60 -6.32 19.51
C LYS A 94 6.26 -7.22 20.70
N GLU A 95 6.79 -8.44 20.69
CA GLU A 95 6.91 -9.27 21.89
C GLU A 95 7.88 -8.62 22.89
#